data_AF-A0A521QP63-F1
#
_entry.id   AF-A0A521QP63-F1
#
_cell.length_a   1.000
_cell.length_b   1.000
_cell.length_c   1.000
_cell.angle_alpha   90.00
_cell.angle_beta   90.00
_cell.angle_gamma   90.00
#
_symmetry.space_group_name_H-M   'P 1'
#
loop_
_entity.id
_entity.type
_entity.pdbx_description
1 polymer ?
#
loop_
_entity_poly.entity_id
_entity_poly.type
_entity_poly.pdbx_seq_one_letter_code
_entity_poly.pdbx_strand_id
1 'polypeptide(L)'
;MADVDVGTAEAKRAKAMWEKAGASAYRVTQIFTGPHLGQWLFELDFEDLAHFQKCREAALKSGEMATIQAANAKAGNKMESRELLLALAI
;
A
#
# COMPACT_ATOMS: atom_id res chain seq x y z
N MET A 1 -18.99 8.45 -3.12
CA MET A 1 -18.20 7.81 -4.20
C MET A 1 -16.73 7.96 -3.84
N ALA A 2 -15.87 7.02 -4.21
CA ALA A 2 -14.43 7.19 -4.03
C ALA A 2 -13.94 8.38 -4.86
N ASP A 3 -13.08 9.21 -4.27
CA ASP A 3 -12.39 10.30 -4.96
C ASP A 3 -11.13 9.74 -5.61
N VAL A 4 -11.20 9.58 -6.94
CA VAL A 4 -10.14 8.96 -7.75
C VAL A 4 -8.89 9.82 -7.78
N ASP A 5 -9.02 11.14 -7.77
CA ASP A 5 -7.89 12.05 -7.85
C ASP A 5 -7.11 12.06 -6.55
N VAL A 6 -7.80 12.14 -5.41
CA VAL A 6 -7.18 12.00 -4.09
C VAL A 6 -6.57 10.61 -3.93
N GLY A 7 -7.30 9.55 -4.30
CA GLY A 7 -6.80 8.18 -4.21
C GLY A 7 -5.52 7.96 -5.03
N THR A 8 -5.46 8.52 -6.24
CA THR A 8 -4.29 8.45 -7.12
C THR A 8 -3.11 9.25 -6.57
N ALA A 9 -3.34 10.46 -6.05
CA ALA A 9 -2.29 11.27 -5.45
C ALA A 9 -1.68 10.58 -4.22
N GLU A 10 -2.53 10.05 -3.35
CA GLU A 10 -2.09 9.37 -2.13
C GLU A 10 -1.43 8.01 -2.42
N ALA A 11 -1.85 7.29 -3.47
CA ALA A 11 -1.15 6.09 -3.95
C ALA A 11 0.29 6.39 -4.41
N LYS A 12 0.52 7.54 -5.08
CA LYS A 12 1.87 7.97 -5.49
C LYS A 12 2.73 8.33 -4.29
N ARG A 13 2.14 8.96 -3.26
CA ARG A 13 2.84 9.24 -2.00
C ARG A 13 3.21 7.96 -1.26
N ALA A 14 2.27 7.01 -1.16
CA ALA A 14 2.53 5.70 -0.58
C ALA A 14 3.65 4.96 -1.33
N LYS A 15 3.66 5.00 -2.66
CA LYS A 15 4.75 4.47 -3.48
C LYS A 15 6.10 5.06 -3.08
N ALA A 16 6.23 6.38 -3.10
CA ALA A 16 7.49 7.06 -2.77
C ALA A 16 7.96 6.74 -1.34
N MET A 17 7.03 6.69 -0.38
CA MET A 17 7.31 6.33 1.01
C MET A 17 7.87 4.90 1.12
N TRP A 18 7.25 3.93 0.45
CA TRP A 18 7.68 2.52 0.51
C TRP A 18 8.98 2.26 -0.26
N GLU A 19 9.18 2.89 -1.42
CA GLU A 19 10.44 2.82 -2.16
C GLU A 19 11.59 3.44 -1.34
N LYS A 20 11.35 4.58 -0.70
CA LYS A 20 12.31 5.20 0.23
C LYS A 20 12.61 4.31 1.45
N ALA A 21 11.64 3.53 1.89
CA ALA A 21 11.81 2.58 2.99
C ALA A 21 12.58 1.31 2.58
N GLY A 22 12.73 1.03 1.28
CA GLY A 22 13.51 -0.10 0.75
C GLY A 22 12.71 -1.15 -0.04
N ALA A 23 11.41 -0.96 -0.29
CA ALA A 23 10.65 -1.87 -1.14
C ALA A 23 11.24 -1.93 -2.56
N SER A 24 11.38 -3.13 -3.12
CA SER A 24 11.97 -3.32 -4.46
C SER A 24 10.98 -3.07 -5.59
N ALA A 25 9.68 -3.17 -5.30
CA ALA A 25 8.61 -2.80 -6.21
C ALA A 25 7.36 -2.30 -5.47
N TYR A 26 6.57 -1.49 -6.17
CA TYR A 26 5.24 -1.04 -5.75
C TYR A 26 4.28 -1.17 -6.93
N ARG A 27 3.24 -1.99 -6.79
CA ARG A 27 2.23 -2.22 -7.83
C ARG A 27 0.83 -1.90 -7.32
N VAL A 28 -0.01 -1.40 -8.22
CA VAL A 28 -1.43 -1.15 -7.99
C VAL A 28 -2.22 -2.06 -8.91
N THR A 29 -3.04 -2.92 -8.33
CA THR A 29 -3.88 -3.87 -9.06
C THR A 29 -5.33 -3.74 -8.60
N GLN A 30 -6.29 -4.14 -9.43
CA GLN A 30 -7.69 -4.23 -9.03
C GLN A 30 -8.08 -5.71 -8.90
N ILE A 31 -8.85 -6.03 -7.88
CA ILE A 31 -9.39 -7.38 -7.71
C ILE A 31 -10.56 -7.56 -8.68
N PHE A 32 -10.45 -8.53 -9.59
CA PHE A 32 -11.45 -8.77 -10.65
C PHE A 32 -12.41 -9.93 -10.35
N THR A 33 -12.28 -10.61 -9.21
CA THR A 33 -13.11 -11.77 -8.85
C THR A 33 -13.31 -11.91 -7.34
N GLY A 34 -14.33 -12.67 -6.92
CA GLY A 34 -14.52 -13.06 -5.53
C GLY A 34 -15.12 -11.96 -4.64
N PRO A 35 -15.10 -12.14 -3.30
CA PRO A 35 -15.78 -11.25 -2.35
C PRO A 35 -15.26 -9.80 -2.33
N HIS A 36 -14.07 -9.57 -2.88
CA HIS A 36 -13.40 -8.27 -2.91
C HIS A 36 -13.38 -7.63 -4.31
N LEU A 37 -14.21 -8.12 -5.23
CA LEU A 37 -14.36 -7.56 -6.58
C LEU A 37 -14.45 -6.03 -6.56
N GLY A 38 -13.62 -5.38 -7.38
CA GLY A 38 -13.57 -3.93 -7.55
C GLY A 38 -12.68 -3.20 -6.54
N GLN A 39 -12.20 -3.85 -5.47
CA GLN A 39 -11.25 -3.25 -4.55
C GLN A 39 -9.87 -3.11 -5.18
N TRP A 40 -9.17 -2.03 -4.83
CA TRP A 40 -7.78 -1.80 -5.21
C TRP A 40 -6.83 -2.45 -4.21
N LEU A 41 -5.81 -3.12 -4.74
CA LEU A 41 -4.75 -3.77 -3.99
C LEU A 41 -3.42 -3.08 -4.27
N PHE A 42 -2.65 -2.86 -3.21
CA PHE A 42 -1.28 -2.36 -3.27
C PHE A 42 -0.32 -3.49 -2.93
N GLU A 43 0.50 -3.89 -3.89
CA GLU A 43 1.47 -4.98 -3.75
C GLU A 43 2.87 -4.38 -3.59
N LEU A 44 3.64 -4.93 -2.64
CA LEU A 44 4.99 -4.50 -2.31
C LEU A 44 5.90 -5.73 -2.36
N ASP A 45 7.01 -5.62 -3.08
CA ASP A 45 8.01 -6.69 -3.13
C ASP A 45 9.18 -6.37 -2.18
N PHE A 46 9.66 -7.40 -1.51
CA PHE A 46 10.81 -7.36 -0.59
C PHE A 46 11.70 -8.56 -0.84
N GLU A 47 12.99 -8.43 -0.53
CA GLU A 47 13.98 -9.49 -0.73
C GLU A 47 13.72 -10.69 0.19
N ASP A 48 13.43 -10.42 1.47
CA ASP A 48 13.11 -11.43 2.47
C ASP A 48 12.25 -10.81 3.60
N LEU A 49 11.86 -11.64 4.58
CA LEU A 49 11.05 -11.20 5.72
C LEU A 49 11.77 -10.20 6.64
N ALA A 50 13.09 -10.30 6.79
CA ALA A 50 13.87 -9.38 7.61
C ALA A 50 13.97 -8.00 6.95
N HIS A 51 14.09 -7.96 5.62
CA HIS A 51 14.03 -6.75 4.82
C HIS A 51 12.65 -6.11 4.93
N PHE A 52 11.57 -6.88 4.78
CA PHE A 52 10.20 -6.38 4.99
C PHE A 52 10.04 -5.71 6.36
N GLN A 53 10.48 -6.36 7.45
CA GLN A 53 10.37 -5.79 8.80
C GLN A 53 11.08 -4.44 8.92
N LYS A 54 12.30 -4.32 8.38
CA LYS A 54 13.07 -3.06 8.37
C LYS A 54 12.35 -1.97 7.58
N CYS A 55 11.86 -2.29 6.38
CA CYS A 55 11.12 -1.35 5.55
C CYS A 55 9.83 -0.89 6.24
N ARG A 56 9.09 -1.82 6.83
CA ARG A 56 7.85 -1.53 7.56
C ARG A 56 8.12 -0.57 8.73
N GLU A 57 9.15 -0.81 9.52
CA GLU A 57 9.52 0.11 10.59
C GLU A 57 9.87 1.51 10.07
N ALA A 58 10.65 1.59 8.99
CA ALA A 58 11.03 2.88 8.39
C ALA A 58 9.80 3.64 7.85
N ALA A 59 8.89 2.95 7.16
CA ALA A 59 7.65 3.52 6.64
C ALA A 59 6.71 3.98 7.77
N LEU A 60 6.63 3.25 8.88
CA LEU A 60 5.83 3.64 10.04
C LEU A 60 6.43 4.83 10.79
N LYS A 61 7.77 4.88 10.94
CA LYS A 61 8.50 5.97 11.60
C LYS A 61 8.42 7.29 10.82
N SER A 62 8.14 7.27 9.51
CA SER A 62 8.01 8.49 8.72
C SER A 62 6.78 9.33 9.08
N GLY A 63 5.74 8.71 9.67
CA GLY A 63 4.45 9.34 9.91
C GLY A 63 3.63 9.61 8.64
N GLU A 64 4.19 9.41 7.44
CA GLU A 64 3.52 9.67 6.17
C GLU A 64 2.27 8.79 6.01
N MET A 65 2.34 7.53 6.46
CA MET A 65 1.21 6.60 6.41
C MET A 65 -0.03 7.15 7.13
N ALA A 66 0.14 7.80 8.29
CA ALA A 66 -0.97 8.39 9.03
C ALA A 66 -1.60 9.56 8.24
N THR A 67 -0.78 10.36 7.56
CA THR A 67 -1.27 11.48 6.74
C THR A 67 -2.01 11.00 5.48
N ILE A 68 -1.51 9.92 4.84
CA ILE A 68 -2.13 9.26 3.69
C ILE A 68 -3.50 8.71 4.06
N GLN A 69 -3.60 8.03 5.20
CA GLN A 69 -4.86 7.48 5.71
C GLN A 69 -5.87 8.60 6.01
N ALA A 70 -5.44 9.67 6.68
CA ALA A 70 -6.30 10.80 7.00
C ALA A 70 -6.83 11.52 5.73
N ALA A 71 -5.97 11.72 4.73
CA ALA A 71 -6.35 12.34 3.46
C ALA A 71 -7.39 11.51 2.70
N ASN A 72 -7.16 10.20 2.58
CA ASN A 72 -8.11 9.28 1.96
C ASN A 72 -9.44 9.24 2.72
N ALA A 73 -9.42 9.12 4.04
CA ALA A 73 -10.63 9.11 4.86
C ALA A 73 -11.45 10.40 4.67
N LYS A 74 -10.80 11.57 4.64
CA LYS A 74 -11.45 12.86 4.40
C LYS A 74 -12.13 12.94 3.03
N ALA A 75 -11.55 12.29 2.02
CA ALA A 75 -12.11 12.22 0.67
C ALA A 75 -13.16 11.12 0.49
N GLY A 76 -13.51 10.38 1.55
CA GLY A 76 -14.45 9.26 1.48
C GLY A 76 -13.87 7.98 0.86
N ASN A 77 -12.55 7.93 0.65
CA ASN A 77 -11.85 6.72 0.23
C ASN A 77 -11.69 5.78 1.44
N LYS A 78 -12.03 4.51 1.24
CA LYS A 78 -11.84 3.47 2.26
C LYS A 78 -10.54 2.74 2.01
N MET A 79 -9.66 2.76 3.01
CA MET A 79 -8.46 1.93 3.02
C MET A 79 -8.70 0.73 3.94
N GLU A 80 -8.58 -0.47 3.40
CA GLU A 80 -8.54 -1.70 4.20
C GLU A 80 -7.11 -2.23 4.20
N SER A 81 -6.53 -2.41 5.39
CA SER A 81 -5.23 -3.07 5.52
C SER A 81 -5.42 -4.58 5.59
N ARG A 82 -4.75 -5.29 4.68
CA ARG A 82 -4.66 -6.76 4.65
C ARG A 82 -3.20 -7.11 4.38
N GLU A 83 -2.59 -7.86 5.28
CA GLU A 83 -1.24 -8.39 5.08
C GLU A 83 -1.36 -9.76 4.42
N LEU A 84 -0.96 -9.86 3.14
CA LEU A 84 -0.92 -11.09 2.38
C LEU A 84 0.55 -11.45 2.14
N LEU A 85 1.08 -12.38 2.92
CA LEU A 85 2.43 -12.92 2.70
C LEU A 85 2.36 -14.00 1.63
N LEU A 86 2.88 -13.69 0.44
CA LEU A 86 3.02 -14.64 -0.65
C LEU A 86 4.47 -15.13 -0.67
N ALA A 87 4.69 -16.40 -0.31
CA ALA A 87 5.97 -17.05 -0.60
C ALA A 87 5.94 -17.56 -2.04
N LEU A 88 6.91 -17.15 -2.86
CA LEU A 88 7.19 -17.85 -4.11
C LEU A 88 7.72 -19.24 -3.73
N ALA A 89 6.96 -20.29 -4.03
CA ALA A 89 7.54 -21.62 -4.13
C ALA A 89 8.50 -21.57 -5.33
N ILE A 90 9.80 -21.49 -5.05
CA ILE A 90 10.87 -21.70 -6.04
C ILE A 90 11.17 -23.19 -6.05
#